data_AF-A0A6G6YV52-F1
#
_entry.id   AF-A0A6G6YV52-F1
#
_cell.length_a   1.000
_cell.length_b   1.000
_cell.length_c   1.000
_cell.angle_alpha   90.00
_cell.angle_beta   90.00
_cell.angle_gamma   90.00
#
_symmetry.space_group_name_H-M   'P 1'
#
loop_
_entity.id
_entity.type
_entity.pdbx_description
1 polymer ?
#
loop_
_entity_poly.entity_id
_entity_poly.type
_entity_poly.pdbx_seq_one_letter_code
_entity_poly.pdbx_strand_id
1 'polypeptide(L)'
;MTRPLQPLWSFNDVVDALGGPVAVGRITGQTCAAVCNWRRYRGLFPSKYYFCMRAALADEGYFAPISLWGFYGTTENNNEQAA
;
A
#
# COMPACT_ATOMS: atom_id res chain seq x y z
N MET A 1 -24.40 -14.27 3.27
CA MET A 1 -24.15 -13.48 4.50
C MET A 1 -22.98 -12.56 4.20
N THR A 2 -23.20 -11.25 4.04
CA THR A 2 -22.13 -10.29 3.78
C THR A 2 -21.41 -10.01 5.10
N ARG A 3 -20.24 -10.62 5.32
CA ARG A 3 -19.39 -10.31 6.48
C ARG A 3 -18.90 -8.86 6.32
N PRO A 4 -19.00 -8.00 7.34
CA PRO A 4 -18.41 -6.67 7.28
C PRO A 4 -16.88 -6.79 7.13
N LEU A 5 -16.29 -5.94 6.30
CA LEU A 5 -14.83 -5.91 6.09
C LEU A 5 -14.14 -5.61 7.42
N GLN A 6 -13.09 -6.35 7.72
CA GLN A 6 -12.33 -6.17 8.96
C GLN A 6 -11.26 -5.09 8.78
N PRO A 7 -11.16 -4.10 9.69
CA PRO A 7 -10.17 -3.04 9.58
C PRO A 7 -8.76 -3.55 9.88
N LEU A 8 -7.80 -3.18 9.05
CA LEU A 8 -6.37 -3.34 9.31
C LEU A 8 -5.73 -1.97 9.54
N TRP A 9 -5.13 -1.78 10.72
CA TRP A 9 -4.64 -0.47 11.17
C TRP A 9 -3.13 -0.29 11.01
N SER A 10 -2.42 -1.31 10.55
CA SER A 10 -0.96 -1.32 10.43
C SER A 10 -0.51 -1.68 9.03
N PHE A 11 0.61 -1.10 8.61
CA PHE A 11 1.31 -1.47 7.38
C PHE A 11 1.60 -2.98 7.33
N ASN A 12 2.06 -3.55 8.45
CA ASN A 12 2.44 -4.96 8.50
C ASN A 12 1.22 -5.87 8.32
N ASP A 13 0.11 -5.56 8.99
CA ASP A 13 -1.12 -6.36 8.89
C ASP A 13 -1.68 -6.32 7.46
N VAL A 14 -1.66 -5.15 6.81
CA VAL A 14 -2.08 -5.01 5.40
C VAL A 14 -1.19 -5.84 4.47
N VAL A 15 0.12 -5.81 4.68
CA VAL A 15 1.06 -6.58 3.86
C VAL A 15 0.89 -8.08 4.11
N ASP A 16 0.72 -8.51 5.37
CA ASP A 16 0.52 -9.90 5.74
C ASP A 16 -0.80 -10.46 5.18
N ALA A 17 -1.90 -9.72 5.33
CA ALA A 17 -3.21 -10.08 4.77
C ALA A 17 -3.20 -10.23 3.25
N LEU A 18 -2.36 -9.46 2.54
CA LEU A 18 -2.19 -9.56 1.10
C LEU A 18 -1.19 -10.66 0.66
N GLY A 19 -0.65 -11.46 1.59
CA GLY A 19 0.29 -12.55 1.29
C GLY A 19 1.75 -12.14 1.27
N GLY A 20 2.09 -11.04 1.92
CA GLY A 20 3.46 -10.56 2.12
C GLY A 20 3.99 -9.62 1.02
N PRO A 21 5.24 -9.12 1.16
CA PRO A 21 5.81 -8.11 0.27
C PRO A 21 5.90 -8.54 -1.20
N VAL A 22 6.08 -9.85 -1.44
CA VAL A 22 6.15 -10.40 -2.81
C VAL A 22 4.78 -10.34 -3.49
N ALA A 23 3.71 -10.72 -2.79
CA ALA A 23 2.36 -10.67 -3.32
C ALA A 23 1.89 -9.22 -3.56
N VAL A 24 2.17 -8.32 -2.61
CA VAL A 24 1.94 -6.87 -2.78
C VAL A 24 2.72 -6.32 -3.98
N GLY A 25 3.96 -6.77 -4.18
CA GLY A 25 4.75 -6.42 -5.37
C GLY A 25 4.08 -6.84 -6.67
N ARG A 26 3.51 -8.06 -6.73
CA ARG A 26 2.75 -8.54 -7.90
C ARG A 26 1.48 -7.72 -8.16
N ILE A 27 0.72 -7.37 -7.12
CA ILE A 27 -0.50 -6.56 -7.22
C ILE A 27 -0.20 -5.15 -7.75
N THR A 28 0.91 -4.57 -7.29
CA THR A 28 1.29 -3.18 -7.58
C THR A 28 2.24 -3.03 -8.78
N GLY A 29 2.72 -4.13 -9.35
CA GLY A 29 3.74 -4.12 -10.40
C GLY A 29 5.10 -3.62 -9.90
N GLN A 30 5.43 -3.87 -8.64
CA GLN A 30 6.65 -3.40 -7.98
C GLN A 30 7.51 -4.57 -7.50
N THR A 31 8.80 -4.30 -7.30
CA THR A 31 9.72 -5.30 -6.75
C THR A 31 9.48 -5.48 -5.25
N CYS A 32 9.74 -6.69 -4.74
CA CYS A 32 9.69 -6.97 -3.30
C CYS A 32 10.55 -5.99 -2.49
N ALA A 33 11.73 -5.62 -3.01
CA ALA A 33 12.61 -4.63 -2.40
C ALA A 33 11.95 -3.24 -2.30
N ALA A 34 11.21 -2.80 -3.35
CA ALA A 34 10.48 -1.54 -3.31
C ALA A 34 9.39 -1.55 -2.23
N VAL A 35 8.62 -2.65 -2.12
CA VAL A 35 7.58 -2.81 -1.08
C VAL A 35 8.19 -2.80 0.32
N CYS A 36 9.31 -3.50 0.53
CA CYS A 36 10.04 -3.46 1.81
C CYS A 36 10.57 -2.04 2.12
N ASN A 37 10.98 -1.29 1.10
CA ASN A 37 11.44 0.09 1.26
C ASN A 37 10.32 1.06 1.65
N TRP A 38 9.06 0.78 1.33
CA TRP A 38 7.93 1.62 1.78
C TRP A 38 7.81 1.69 3.31
N ARG A 39 8.24 0.65 4.04
CA ARG A 39 8.33 0.72 5.51
C ARG A 39 9.22 1.88 5.97
N ARG A 40 10.29 2.18 5.23
CA ARG A 40 11.20 3.30 5.53
C ARG A 40 10.57 4.65 5.22
N TYR A 41 9.60 4.70 4.31
CA TYR A 41 8.86 5.91 3.97
C TYR A 41 7.72 6.15 4.97
N ARG A 42 8.09 6.39 6.24
CA ARG A 42 7.18 6.63 7.38
C ARG A 42 6.16 5.50 7.64
N GLY A 43 6.36 4.31 7.07
CA GLY A 43 5.41 3.21 7.15
C GLY A 43 4.11 3.44 6.38
N LEU A 44 4.11 4.33 5.40
CA LEU A 44 2.92 4.65 4.60
C LEU A 44 2.99 4.01 3.22
N PHE A 45 1.84 3.57 2.73
CA PHE A 45 1.68 3.11 1.36
C PHE A 45 1.65 4.30 0.38
N PRO A 46 2.28 4.20 -0.79
CA PRO A 46 2.11 5.21 -1.83
C PRO A 46 0.65 5.30 -2.26
N SER A 47 0.10 6.52 -2.27
CA SER A 47 -1.30 6.80 -2.61
C SER A 47 -1.71 6.32 -3.99
N LYS A 48 -0.78 6.29 -4.96
CA LYS A 48 -1.03 5.76 -6.32
C LYS A 48 -1.51 4.30 -6.36
N TYR A 49 -1.20 3.51 -5.33
CA TYR A 49 -1.62 2.10 -5.23
C TYR A 49 -2.88 1.90 -4.38
N TYR A 50 -3.51 2.99 -3.93
CA TYR A 50 -4.69 2.92 -3.06
C TYR A 50 -5.79 2.06 -3.65
N PHE A 51 -6.19 2.32 -4.91
CA PHE A 51 -7.32 1.62 -5.51
C PHE A 51 -7.03 0.14 -5.75
N CYS A 52 -5.84 -0.23 -6.24
CA CYS A 52 -5.51 -1.62 -6.52
C CYS A 52 -5.37 -2.45 -5.23
N MET A 53 -4.69 -1.91 -4.21
CA MET A 53 -4.55 -2.60 -2.93
C MET A 53 -5.86 -2.64 -2.14
N ARG A 54 -6.71 -1.60 -2.24
CA ARG A 54 -8.05 -1.62 -1.61
C ARG A 54 -8.95 -2.69 -2.23
N ALA A 55 -8.91 -2.88 -3.54
CA ALA A 55 -9.64 -3.96 -4.20
C ALA A 55 -9.16 -5.33 -3.72
N ALA A 56 -7.84 -5.56 -3.71
CA ALA A 56 -7.26 -6.82 -3.23
C ALA A 56 -7.58 -7.10 -1.75
N LEU A 57 -7.56 -6.07 -0.90
CA LEU A 57 -7.96 -6.21 0.51
C LEU A 57 -9.44 -6.58 0.65
N ALA A 58 -10.31 -5.97 -0.15
CA ALA A 58 -11.75 -6.24 -0.10
C ALA A 58 -12.07 -7.69 -0.52
N ASP A 59 -11.34 -8.24 -1.49
CA ASP A 59 -11.46 -9.63 -1.91
C ASP A 59 -11.07 -10.60 -0.77
N GLU A 60 -10.07 -10.23 0.04
CA GLU A 60 -9.67 -10.97 1.25
C GLU A 60 -10.58 -10.67 2.48
N GLY A 61 -11.55 -9.76 2.35
CA GLY A 61 -12.49 -9.41 3.42
C GLY A 61 -11.96 -8.39 4.43
N TYR A 62 -10.97 -7.59 4.04
CA TYR A 62 -10.34 -6.55 4.84
C TYR A 62 -10.49 -5.15 4.23
N PHE A 63 -10.21 -4.12 5.03
CA PHE A 63 -9.98 -2.77 4.51
C PHE A 63 -8.86 -2.07 5.30
N ALA A 64 -8.19 -1.12 4.66
CA ALA A 64 -7.19 -0.27 5.28
C ALA A 64 -7.66 1.19 5.30
N PRO A 65 -7.57 1.91 6.44
CA PRO A 65 -7.97 3.30 6.53
C PRO A 65 -7.06 4.20 5.70
N ILE A 66 -7.59 5.36 5.27
CA ILE A 66 -6.87 6.31 4.41
C ILE A 66 -5.59 6.86 5.08
N SER A 67 -5.52 6.84 6.42
CA SER A 67 -4.36 7.26 7.20
C SER A 67 -3.10 6.42 6.97
N LEU A 68 -3.23 5.20 6.43
CA LEU A 68 -2.09 4.37 6.04
C LEU A 68 -1.52 4.73 4.65
N TRP A 69 -2.11 5.70 3.96
CA TRP A 69 -1.74 6.08 2.60
C TRP A 69 -1.18 7.49 2.58
N GLY A 70 -0.08 7.69 1.85
CA GLY A 70 0.58 8.99 1.70
C GLY A 70 -0.15 9.94 0.75
N PHE A 71 -1.43 10.23 0.98
CA PHE A 71 -2.20 11.21 0.18
C PHE A 71 -1.75 12.66 0.43
N TYR A 72 -1.26 12.96 1.64
CA TYR A 72 -0.72 14.27 1.98
C TYR A 72 0.75 14.29 1.55
N GLY A 73 0.96 14.64 0.27
CA GLY A 73 2.27 14.74 -0.35
C GLY A 73 3.20 15.61 0.50
N THR A 74 4.40 15.08 0.75
CA THR A 74 5.55 15.96 0.92
C THR A 74 5.84 16.55 -0.45
N THR A 75 6.11 17.86 -0.43
CA THR A 75 6.47 18.74 -1.54
C THR A 75 7.31 18.02 -2.60
N GLU A 76 6.90 18.20 -3.84
CA GLU A 76 7.58 17.82 -5.06
C GLU A 76 9.04 18.29 -5.03
N ASN A 77 9.99 17.36 -4.97
CA ASN A 77 11.33 17.64 -5.48
C ASN A 77 11.37 17.11 -6.91
N ASN A 78 11.04 17.98 -7.85
CA ASN A 78 11.32 17.82 -9.27
C ASN A 78 12.84 17.69 -9.43
N ASN A 79 13.35 16.47 -9.47
CA ASN A 79 14.65 16.18 -10.02
C ASN A 79 14.53 16.24 -11.55
N GLU A 80 14.74 17.45 -12.08
CA GLU A 80 15.17 17.68 -13.46
C GLU A 80 16.28 16.68 -13.80
N GLN A 81 15.98 15.76 -14.72
CA GLN A 81 16.96 14.92 -15.37
C GLN A 81 16.76 14.99 -16.89
N ALA A 82 17.74 15.69 -17.47
CA ALA A 82 18.32 15.51 -18.80
C ALA A 82 17.52 15.98 -20.03
N ALA A 83 17.95 17.11 -20.58
CA ALA A 83 18.28 17.26 -22.00
C ALA A 83 19.46 18.23 -22.15
#